data_AF-A0A965GW11-F1
#
_entry.id   AF-A0A965GW11-F1
#
_cell.length_a   1.000
_cell.length_b   1.000
_cell.length_c   1.000
_cell.angle_alpha   90.00
_cell.angle_beta   90.00
_cell.angle_gamma   90.00
#
_symmetry.space_group_name_H-M   'P 1'
#
loop_
_entity.id
_entity.type
_entity.pdbx_description
1 polymer ?
#
loop_
_entity_poly.entity_id
_entity_poly.type
_entity_poly.pdbx_seq_one_letter_code
_entity_poly.pdbx_strand_id
1 'polypeptide(L)' 'MKALNQLFWSSRPVSWINTAFPFGATYLFITHHLDLTFWVGTLFFLIPYNLLMYGINDVFDYESDLRNP' A
#
# COMPACT_ATOMS: atom_id res chain seq x y z
N MET A 1 19.76 -4.31 7.36
CA MET A 1 19.10 -2.97 7.43
C MET A 1 18.81 -2.35 6.05
N LYS A 2 19.59 -2.59 4.98
CA LYS A 2 19.29 -2.05 3.63
C LYS A 2 17.97 -2.57 3.02
N ALA A 3 17.69 -3.87 3.14
CA ALA A 3 16.51 -4.49 2.53
C ALA A 3 15.18 -3.94 3.08
N LEU A 4 15.04 -3.80 4.40
CA LEU A 4 13.85 -3.21 5.03
C LEU A 4 13.60 -1.77 4.56
N ASN A 5 14.67 -1.00 4.40
CA ASN A 5 14.57 0.38 3.93
C ASN A 5 14.16 0.43 2.45
N GLN A 6 14.68 -0.48 1.62
CA GLN A 6 14.24 -0.61 0.22
C GLN A 6 12.78 -1.03 0.10
N LEU A 7 12.33 -2.01 0.89
CA LEU A 7 10.93 -2.43 0.94
C LEU A 7 10.02 -1.26 1.35
N PHE A 8 10.43 -0.48 2.36
CA PHE A 8 9.68 0.70 2.79
C PHE A 8 9.51 1.72 1.66
N TRP A 9 10.59 2.09 0.97
CA TRP A 9 10.50 3.05 -0.14
C TRP A 9 9.80 2.51 -1.38
N SER A 10 10.01 1.24 -1.73
CA SER A 10 9.33 0.55 -2.84
C SER A 10 7.81 0.50 -2.64
N SER A 11 7.34 0.43 -1.38
CA SER A 11 5.91 0.48 -1.09
C SER A 11 5.23 1.85 -1.32
N ARG A 12 5.99 2.88 -1.72
CA ARG A 12 5.53 4.25 -2.03
C ARG A 12 4.65 4.85 -0.92
N PRO A 13 5.24 5.19 0.25
CA PRO A 13 4.50 5.61 1.45
C PRO A 13 3.57 6.80 1.26
N VAL A 14 3.86 7.70 0.31
CA VAL A 14 2.99 8.82 -0.04
C VAL A 14 1.66 8.34 -0.65
N SER A 15 1.68 7.23 -1.39
CA SER A 15 0.53 6.69 -2.09
C SER A 15 -0.34 5.76 -1.22
N TRP A 16 0.08 5.44 0.00
CA TRP A 16 -0.65 4.52 0.90
C TRP A 16 -2.08 4.95 1.19
N ILE A 17 -2.30 6.27 1.26
CA ILE A 17 -3.62 6.85 1.54
C ILE A 17 -4.62 6.48 0.44
N ASN A 18 -4.16 6.35 -0.82
CA ASN A 18 -5.04 6.08 -1.97
C ASN A 18 -5.77 4.75 -1.87
N THR A 19 -5.25 3.80 -1.08
CA THR A 19 -5.82 2.45 -0.92
C THR A 19 -6.44 2.29 0.46
N ALA A 20 -5.79 2.78 1.51
CA ALA A 20 -6.32 2.69 2.88
C ALA A 20 -7.55 3.57 3.11
N PHE A 21 -7.57 4.80 2.58
CA PHE A 21 -8.69 5.72 2.78
C PHE A 21 -9.99 5.23 2.16
N PRO A 22 -10.07 4.84 0.86
CA PRO A 22 -11.32 4.35 0.30
C PRO A 22 -11.80 3.06 0.98
N PHE A 23 -10.90 2.17 1.41
CA PHE A 23 -11.27 1.02 2.23
C PHE A 23 -11.94 1.46 3.54
N GLY A 24 -11.25 2.27 4.36
CA GLY A 24 -11.74 2.70 5.66
C GLY A 24 -13.03 3.49 5.57
N ALA A 25 -13.12 4.44 4.63
CA ALA A 25 -14.31 5.25 4.41
C ALA A 25 -15.52 4.38 4.02
N THR A 26 -15.32 3.43 3.10
CA THR A 26 -16.40 2.54 2.64
C THR A 26 -16.83 1.57 3.74
N TYR A 27 -15.86 1.01 4.49
CA TYR A 27 -16.15 0.11 5.60
C TYR A 27 -17.00 0.83 6.66
N LEU A 28 -16.58 2.03 7.09
CA LEU A 28 -17.31 2.81 8.08
C LEU A 28 -18.68 3.23 7.56
N PHE A 29 -18.79 3.63 6.29
CA PHE A 29 -20.06 4.05 5.69
C PHE A 29 -21.09 2.91 5.60
N ILE A 30 -20.66 1.68 5.33
CA ILE A 30 -21.55 0.52 5.21
C ILE A 30 -21.87 -0.07 6.58
N THR A 31 -20.84 -0.33 7.38
CA THR A 31 -20.98 -1.09 8.63
C THR A 31 -21.30 -0.21 9.84
N HIS A 32 -20.95 1.07 9.79
CA HIS A 32 -21.07 2.00 10.92
C HIS A 32 -20.28 1.54 12.16
N HIS A 33 -19.25 0.72 11.98
CA HIS A 33 -18.44 0.15 13.05
C HIS A 33 -16.95 0.45 12.88
N LEU A 34 -16.25 0.52 14.02
CA LEU A 34 -14.79 0.62 14.13
C LEU A 34 -14.26 -0.60 14.89
N ASP A 35 -14.57 -1.77 14.35
CA ASP A 35 -14.21 -3.06 14.94
C ASP A 35 -12.79 -3.48 14.55
N LEU A 36 -12.38 -4.68 14.98
CA LEU A 36 -11.06 -5.20 14.64
C LEU A 36 -10.86 -5.33 13.13
N THR A 37 -11.92 -5.67 12.40
CA THR A 37 -11.90 -5.80 10.93
C THR A 37 -11.56 -4.47 10.26
N PHE A 38 -12.16 -3.37 10.71
CA PHE A 38 -11.85 -2.03 10.23
C PHE A 38 -10.36 -1.71 10.40
N TRP A 39 -9.82 -1.89 11.61
CA TRP A 39 -8.43 -1.52 11.91
C TRP A 39 -7.42 -2.40 11.18
N VAL A 40 -7.63 -3.72 11.19
CA VAL A 40 -6.74 -4.68 10.51
C VAL A 40 -6.79 -4.49 9.01
N GLY A 41 -7.98 -4.32 8.43
CA GLY A 41 -8.15 -4.07 7.00
C GLY A 41 -7.51 -2.75 6.58
N THR A 42 -7.73 -1.67 7.34
CA THR A 42 -7.13 -0.37 7.03
C THR A 42 -5.61 -0.44 7.09
N LEU A 43 -5.04 -1.10 8.10
CA LEU A 43 -3.59 -1.28 8.21
C LEU A 43 -3.04 -2.15 7.07
N PHE A 44 -3.77 -3.19 6.66
CA PHE A 44 -3.42 -4.05 5.53
C PHE A 44 -3.35 -3.26 4.22
N PHE A 45 -4.38 -2.47 3.93
CA PHE A 45 -4.40 -1.62 2.74
C PHE A 45 -3.43 -0.46 2.82
N LEU A 46 -3.03 -0.04 4.03
CA LEU A 46 -2.03 1.00 4.21
C LEU A 46 -0.63 0.50 3.88
N ILE A 47 -0.22 -0.70 4.34
CA ILE A 47 1.19 -1.12 4.26
C ILE A 47 1.38 -2.37 3.37
N PRO A 48 0.96 -3.60 3.76
CA PRO A 48 1.18 -4.81 2.97
C PRO A 48 0.70 -4.73 1.53
N TYR A 49 -0.48 -4.17 1.31
CA TYR A 49 -1.09 -4.11 -0.02
C TYR A 49 -0.25 -3.24 -0.97
N ASN A 50 0.15 -2.04 -0.53
CA ASN A 50 0.96 -1.15 -1.35
C ASN A 50 2.35 -1.73 -1.60
N LEU A 51 2.94 -2.41 -0.61
CA LEU A 51 4.21 -3.11 -0.82
C LEU A 51 4.09 -4.19 -1.89
N LEU A 52 3.01 -4.98 -1.88
CA LEU A 52 2.80 -6.02 -2.89
C LEU A 52 2.52 -5.42 -4.26
N MET A 53 1.62 -4.44 -4.34
CA MET A 53 1.21 -3.79 -5.57
C MET A 53 2.40 -3.09 -6.26
N TYR A 54 3.11 -2.22 -5.54
CA TYR A 54 4.25 -1.49 -6.09
C TYR A 54 5.52 -2.33 -6.17
N GLY A 55 5.76 -3.26 -5.24
CA GLY A 55 6.89 -4.16 -5.33
C GLY A 55 6.83 -5.07 -6.54
N ILE A 56 5.63 -5.54 -6.92
CA ILE A 56 5.43 -6.25 -8.20
C ILE A 56 5.69 -5.30 -9.37
N ASN A 57 5.13 -4.08 -9.34
CA ASN A 57 5.35 -3.09 -10.39
C ASN A 57 6.85 -2.84 -10.65
N ASP A 58 7.62 -2.61 -9.59
CA ASP A 58 9.06 -2.32 -9.68
C ASP A 58 9.87 -3.51 -10.26
N VAL A 59 9.40 -4.75 -10.10
CA VAL A 59 10.05 -5.93 -10.71
C VAL A 59 9.79 -6.00 -12.21
N PHE A 60 8.55 -5.76 -12.63
CA PHE A 60 8.17 -5.83 -14.05
C PHE A 60 8.64 -4.61 -14.84
N ASP A 61 8.71 -3.44 -14.21
CA ASP A 61 9.12 -2.18 -14.85
C ASP A 61 10.63 -1.94 -14.74
N TYR A 62 11.41 -2.85 -14.14
CA TYR A 62 12.85 -2.64 -13.93
C TYR A 62 13.61 -2.22 -15.19
N GLU A 63 13.35 -2.86 -16.33
CA GLU A 63 14.02 -2.52 -17.60
C GLU A 63 13.59 -1.17 -18.18
N SER A 64 12.32 -0.80 -18.01
CA SER A 64 11.79 0.49 -18.48
C SER A 64 12.23 1.63 -17.58
N ASP A 65 12.26 1.43 -16.26
CA ASP A 65 12.70 2.43 -15.28
C ASP A 65 14.16 2.81 -15.48
N LEU A 66 15.02 1.85 -15.87
CA LEU A 66 16.41 2.13 -16.25
C LEU A 66 16.55 3.02 -17.50
N ARG A 67 15.53 3.06 -18.35
CA ARG A 67 15.51 3.82 -19.61
C ARG A 67 14.74 5.14 -19.49
N ASN A 68 14.08 5.39 -18.36
CA ASN A 68 13.30 6.58 -18.11
C ASN A 68 14.17 7.61 -17.34
N PRO A 69 14.66 8.68 -18.01
CA PRO A 69 15.60 9.65 -17.43
C PRO A 69 15.00 10.50 -16.29
#